data_AF-A0AB33K3S1-F1
#
_entry.id   AF-A0AB33K3S1-F1
#
_cell.length_a   1.000
_cell.length_b   1.000
_cell.length_c   1.000
_cell.angle_alpha   90.00
_cell.angle_beta   90.00
_cell.angle_gamma   90.00
#
_symmetry.space_group_name_H-M   'P 1'
#
loop_
_entity.id
_entity.type
_entity.pdbx_description
1 polymer ?
#
loop_
_entity_poly.entity_id
_entity_poly.type
_entity_poly.pdbx_seq_one_letter_code
_entity_poly.pdbx_strand_id
1 'polypeptide(L)'
;MSDYKTPYDAADAAAEAVRALNHLTIDGRWAESPSDVSDVAQALARLSQRLPQALQQVYRELDRLDRADAIRMDNGTDPGVEAGRALAALKRTRALAEQLQSSMLTVAQGLDHMGGHFDPANAVEFDNEDE
;
A
#
# COMPACT_ATOMS: atom_id res chain seq x y z
N MET A 1 -19.17 -10.72 -6.37
CA MET A 1 -18.64 -11.90 -5.66
C MET A 1 -17.13 -11.69 -5.59
N SER A 2 -16.51 -11.78 -4.43
CA SER A 2 -15.04 -11.65 -4.35
C SER A 2 -14.41 -12.85 -5.07
N ASP A 3 -13.57 -12.64 -6.08
CA ASP A 3 -12.85 -13.71 -6.80
C ASP A 3 -11.83 -14.45 -5.90
N TYR A 4 -11.54 -13.92 -4.72
CA TYR A 4 -10.68 -14.54 -3.73
C TYR A 4 -11.43 -15.58 -2.90
N LYS A 5 -10.93 -16.82 -2.90
CA LYS A 5 -11.51 -17.95 -2.15
C LYS A 5 -10.92 -18.05 -0.75
N THR A 6 -9.70 -17.56 -0.56
CA THR A 6 -9.00 -17.55 0.73
C THR A 6 -8.34 -16.20 1.02
N PRO A 7 -8.01 -15.90 2.30
CA PRO A 7 -7.16 -14.75 2.64
C PRO A 7 -5.78 -14.80 1.98
N TYR A 8 -5.26 -16.00 1.74
CA TYR A 8 -4.01 -16.20 1.02
C TYR A 8 -4.13 -15.71 -0.43
N ASP A 9 -5.18 -16.10 -1.16
CA ASP A 9 -5.37 -15.69 -2.56
C ASP A 9 -5.42 -14.17 -2.70
N ALA A 10 -6.07 -13.48 -1.74
CA ALA A 10 -6.13 -12.03 -1.73
C ALA A 10 -4.76 -11.38 -1.44
N ALA A 11 -3.99 -11.94 -0.50
CA ALA A 11 -2.65 -11.45 -0.17
C ALA A 11 -1.66 -11.70 -1.32
N ASP A 12 -1.74 -12.85 -1.97
CA ASP A 12 -0.92 -13.26 -3.11
C ASP A 12 -1.19 -12.36 -4.32
N ALA A 13 -2.45 -12.13 -4.66
CA ALA A 13 -2.82 -11.20 -5.72
C ALA A 13 -2.37 -9.76 -5.47
N ALA A 14 -2.40 -9.30 -4.21
CA ALA A 14 -1.86 -7.99 -3.85
C ALA A 14 -0.33 -7.93 -4.04
N ALA A 15 0.40 -8.99 -3.70
CA ALA A 15 1.84 -9.08 -3.93
C ALA A 15 2.17 -9.06 -5.43
N GLU A 16 1.43 -9.79 -6.26
CA GLU A 16 1.60 -9.79 -7.71
C GLU A 16 1.25 -8.44 -8.35
N ALA A 17 0.22 -7.75 -7.86
CA ALA A 17 -0.09 -6.39 -8.30
C ALA A 17 1.05 -5.40 -8.02
N VAL A 18 1.68 -5.49 -6.84
CA VAL A 18 2.86 -4.68 -6.50
C VAL A 18 4.06 -5.06 -7.37
N ARG A 19 4.26 -6.35 -7.64
CA ARG A 19 5.30 -6.81 -8.57
C ARG A 19 5.09 -6.23 -9.97
N ALA A 20 3.87 -6.25 -10.49
CA ALA A 20 3.52 -5.67 -11.78
C ALA A 20 3.77 -4.16 -11.82
N LEU A 21 3.36 -3.43 -10.77
CA LEU A 21 3.66 -2.00 -10.63
C LEU A 21 5.17 -1.72 -10.67
N ASN A 22 5.97 -2.49 -9.93
CA ASN A 22 7.41 -2.33 -9.90
C ASN A 22 8.04 -2.56 -11.29
N HIS A 23 7.56 -3.57 -12.03
CA HIS A 23 8.02 -3.82 -13.41
C HIS A 23 7.63 -2.70 -14.37
N LEU A 24 6.43 -2.15 -14.25
CA LEU A 24 5.97 -1.04 -15.11
C LEU A 24 6.73 0.26 -14.83
N THR A 25 7.24 0.44 -13.61
CA THR A 25 7.90 1.69 -13.18
C THR A 25 9.42 1.66 -13.28
N ILE A 26 10.04 0.49 -13.53
CA ILE A 26 11.48 0.26 -13.40
C ILE A 26 12.35 1.13 -14.34
N ASP A 27 11.88 1.42 -15.55
CA ASP A 27 12.65 2.13 -16.58
C ASP A 27 12.54 3.67 -16.48
N GLY A 28 11.82 4.19 -15.49
CA GLY A 28 11.79 5.61 -15.14
C GLY A 28 11.08 6.55 -16.13
N ARG A 29 10.36 6.02 -17.13
CA ARG A 29 9.57 6.77 -18.14
C ARG A 29 8.11 6.29 -18.22
N TRP A 30 7.49 6.07 -17.07
CA TRP A 30 6.13 5.52 -16.97
C TRP A 30 5.05 6.60 -16.82
N ALA A 31 5.44 7.86 -16.62
CA ALA A 31 4.54 8.99 -16.46
C ALA A 31 4.75 9.98 -17.62
N GLU A 32 3.66 10.42 -18.24
CA GLU A 32 3.65 11.48 -19.26
C GLU A 32 3.44 12.86 -18.61
N SER A 33 2.87 12.88 -17.39
CA SER A 33 2.50 14.07 -16.65
C SER A 33 2.71 13.89 -15.13
N PRO A 34 2.83 14.99 -14.36
CA PRO A 34 2.83 14.92 -12.89
C PRO A 34 1.56 14.26 -12.31
N SER A 35 0.41 14.35 -13.00
CA SER A 35 -0.83 13.68 -12.60
C SER A 35 -0.69 12.15 -12.57
N ASP A 36 0.02 11.54 -13.52
CA ASP A 36 0.25 10.09 -13.53
C ASP A 36 1.03 9.65 -12.28
N VAL A 37 1.97 10.48 -11.84
CA VAL A 37 2.74 10.25 -10.61
C VAL A 37 1.85 10.37 -9.37
N SER A 38 0.97 11.36 -9.33
CA SER A 38 0.01 11.53 -8.24
C SER A 38 -0.95 10.34 -8.15
N ASP A 39 -1.49 9.87 -9.28
CA ASP A 39 -2.43 8.75 -9.32
C ASP A 39 -1.82 7.46 -8.75
N VAL A 40 -0.58 7.15 -9.11
CA VAL A 40 0.17 6.01 -8.55
C VAL A 40 0.43 6.21 -7.05
N ALA A 41 0.85 7.40 -6.62
CA ALA A 41 1.09 7.69 -5.22
C ALA A 41 -0.18 7.59 -4.35
N GLN A 42 -1.32 8.08 -4.85
CA GLN A 42 -2.62 7.94 -4.19
C GLN A 42 -3.06 6.47 -4.12
N ALA A 43 -2.82 5.67 -5.17
CA ALA A 43 -3.09 4.24 -5.14
C ALA A 43 -2.25 3.51 -4.06
N LEU A 44 -0.97 3.83 -3.95
CA LEU A 44 -0.08 3.32 -2.91
C LEU A 44 -0.51 3.79 -1.50
N ALA A 45 -1.00 5.03 -1.36
CA ALA A 45 -1.55 5.53 -0.10
C ALA A 45 -2.79 4.75 0.34
N ARG A 46 -3.66 4.37 -0.60
CA ARG A 46 -4.82 3.50 -0.31
C ARG A 46 -4.39 2.10 0.13
N LEU A 47 -3.31 1.55 -0.43
CA LEU A 47 -2.75 0.27 0.02
C LEU A 47 -2.18 0.38 1.43
N SER A 48 -1.40 1.41 1.72
CA SER A 48 -0.81 1.62 3.05
C SER A 48 -1.85 1.86 4.14
N GLN A 49 -2.99 2.48 3.83
CA GLN A 49 -4.13 2.62 4.76
C GLN A 49 -4.78 1.29 5.16
N ARG A 50 -4.73 0.27 4.28
CA ARG A 50 -5.38 -1.03 4.50
C ARG A 50 -4.47 -2.03 5.21
N LEU A 51 -3.15 -1.88 5.05
CA LEU A 51 -2.15 -2.81 5.57
C LEU A 51 -2.18 -2.98 7.11
N PRO A 52 -2.33 -1.91 7.94
CA PRO A 52 -2.44 -2.06 9.39
C PRO A 52 -3.59 -2.97 9.82
N GLN A 53 -4.74 -2.88 9.14
CA GLN A 53 -5.90 -3.72 9.43
C GLN A 53 -5.62 -5.20 9.11
N ALA A 54 -5.02 -5.48 7.95
CA ALA A 54 -4.65 -6.84 7.57
C ALA A 54 -3.66 -7.46 8.57
N LEU A 55 -2.64 -6.70 8.99
CA LEU A 55 -1.67 -7.13 10.01
C LEU A 55 -2.35 -7.40 11.36
N GLN A 56 -3.32 -6.57 11.75
CA GLN A 56 -4.10 -6.77 12.96
C GLN A 56 -4.98 -8.02 12.90
N GLN A 57 -5.49 -8.38 11.73
CA GLN A 57 -6.28 -9.61 11.53
C GLN A 57 -5.38 -10.85 11.66
N VAL A 58 -4.19 -10.85 11.04
CA VAL A 58 -3.19 -11.93 11.20
C VAL A 58 -2.78 -12.07 12.67
N TYR A 59 -2.54 -10.95 13.36
CA TYR A 59 -2.25 -10.95 14.80
C TYR A 59 -3.34 -11.65 15.60
N ARG A 60 -4.62 -11.30 15.37
CA ARG A 60 -5.75 -11.85 16.13
C ARG A 60 -5.89 -13.35 15.92
N GLU A 61 -5.67 -13.81 14.70
CA GLU A 61 -5.80 -15.23 14.40
C GLU A 61 -4.65 -16.04 15.02
N LEU A 62 -3.41 -15.53 14.96
CA LEU A 62 -2.29 -16.17 15.65
C LEU A 62 -2.48 -16.20 17.18
N ASP A 63 -2.92 -15.09 17.78
CA ASP A 63 -3.22 -14.97 19.21
C ASP A 63 -4.33 -15.93 19.64
N ARG A 64 -5.33 -16.15 18.77
CA ARG A 64 -6.39 -17.14 18.99
C ARG A 64 -5.86 -18.57 18.95
N LEU A 65 -4.99 -18.90 18.00
CA LEU A 65 -4.39 -20.23 17.86
C LEU A 65 -3.43 -20.55 19.02
N ASP A 66 -2.64 -19.57 19.45
CA ASP A 66 -1.75 -19.68 20.62
C ASP A 66 -2.54 -19.95 21.90
N ARG A 67 -3.57 -19.15 22.18
CA ARG A 67 -4.45 -19.36 23.35
C ARG A 67 -5.21 -20.68 23.34
N ALA A 68 -5.40 -21.27 22.16
CA ALA A 68 -6.07 -22.57 22.01
C ALA A 68 -5.10 -23.75 22.08
N ASP A 69 -3.81 -23.52 22.36
CA ASP A 69 -2.75 -24.53 22.33
C ASP A 69 -2.72 -25.33 21.01
N ALA A 70 -3.04 -24.63 19.90
CA ALA A 70 -3.22 -25.22 18.58
C ALA A 70 -1.94 -25.16 17.72
N ILE A 71 -0.85 -24.61 18.25
CA ILE A 71 0.41 -24.40 17.53
C ILE A 71 1.36 -25.56 17.82
N ARG A 72 1.95 -26.13 16.77
CA ARG A 72 2.99 -27.17 16.87
C ARG A 72 4.20 -26.74 16.06
N MET A 73 5.39 -26.97 16.62
CA MET A 73 6.66 -26.70 15.95
C MET A 73 7.24 -28.02 15.42
N ASP A 74 7.66 -28.02 14.16
CA ASP A 74 8.34 -29.13 13.50
C ASP A 74 9.86 -29.13 13.71
N ASN A 75 10.41 -27.97 14.06
CA ASN A 75 11.83 -27.71 14.27
C ASN A 75 12.29 -27.88 15.74
N GLY A 76 11.41 -28.35 16.63
CA GLY A 76 11.71 -28.61 18.04
C GLY A 76 11.79 -27.38 18.94
N THR A 77 11.44 -26.18 18.44
CA THR A 77 11.35 -24.97 19.28
C THR A 77 10.07 -24.96 20.12
N ASP A 78 10.05 -24.13 21.17
CA ASP A 78 8.87 -23.98 22.02
C ASP A 78 7.77 -23.18 21.28
N PRO A 79 6.56 -23.75 21.08
CA PRO A 79 5.48 -23.10 20.34
C PRO A 79 5.08 -21.75 20.93
N GLY A 80 5.00 -21.62 22.25
CA GLY A 80 4.58 -20.39 22.93
C GLY A 80 5.62 -19.27 22.81
N VAL A 81 6.91 -19.61 22.89
CA VAL A 81 8.01 -18.67 22.65
C VAL A 81 7.98 -18.14 21.22
N GLU A 82 7.80 -19.01 20.22
CA GLU A 82 7.76 -18.60 18.82
C GLU A 82 6.49 -17.82 18.45
N ALA A 83 5.32 -18.23 18.97
CA ALA A 83 4.09 -17.47 18.84
C ALA A 83 4.23 -16.07 19.47
N GLY A 84 4.79 -15.97 20.67
CA GLY A 84 5.08 -14.71 21.33
C GLY A 84 6.00 -13.78 20.52
N ARG A 85 7.06 -14.34 19.91
CA ARG A 85 7.96 -13.60 19.01
C ARG A 85 7.23 -13.07 17.79
N ALA A 86 6.44 -13.91 17.12
CA ALA A 86 5.68 -13.54 15.93
C ALA A 86 4.60 -12.48 16.26
N LEU A 87 3.88 -12.60 17.37
CA LEU A 87 2.92 -11.61 17.84
C LEU A 87 3.58 -10.26 18.14
N ALA A 88 4.76 -10.26 18.77
CA ALA A 88 5.54 -9.05 19.01
C ALA A 88 6.07 -8.41 17.72
N ALA A 89 6.42 -9.22 16.72
CA ALA A 89 6.81 -8.74 15.40
C ALA A 89 5.61 -8.11 14.68
N LEU A 90 4.45 -8.77 14.64
CA LEU A 90 3.22 -8.24 14.02
C LEU A 90 2.78 -6.91 14.64
N LYS A 91 2.86 -6.76 15.97
CA LYS A 91 2.60 -5.48 16.65
C LYS A 91 3.53 -4.36 16.15
N ARG A 92 4.84 -4.65 16.04
CA ARG A 92 5.83 -3.70 15.54
C ARG A 92 5.59 -3.36 14.07
N THR A 93 5.34 -4.35 13.24
CA THR A 93 5.05 -4.17 11.81
C THR A 93 3.81 -3.33 11.60
N ARG A 94 2.75 -3.50 12.41
CA ARG A 94 1.56 -2.64 12.35
C ARG A 94 1.89 -1.18 12.63
N ALA A 95 2.66 -0.91 13.67
CA ALA A 95 3.08 0.46 13.99
C ALA A 95 3.92 1.09 12.87
N LEU A 96 4.78 0.30 12.22
CA LEU A 96 5.54 0.75 11.04
C LEU A 96 4.62 0.99 9.83
N ALA A 97 3.58 0.18 9.64
CA ALA A 97 2.59 0.38 8.58
C ALA A 97 1.76 1.65 8.81
N GLU A 98 1.45 2.00 10.06
CA GLU A 98 0.78 3.28 10.42
C GLU A 98 1.69 4.49 10.13
N GLN A 99 3.01 4.35 10.34
CA GLN A 99 3.98 5.36 9.93
C GLN A 99 4.07 5.48 8.41
N LEU A 100 4.13 4.36 7.69
CA LEU A 100 4.09 4.33 6.22
C LEU A 100 2.83 5.03 5.70
N GLN A 101 1.66 4.74 6.28
CA GLN A 101 0.41 5.41 5.93
C GLN A 101 0.53 6.93 6.07
N SER A 102 1.07 7.40 7.21
CA SER A 102 1.24 8.83 7.46
C SER A 102 2.18 9.49 6.45
N SER A 103 3.33 8.85 6.15
CA SER A 103 4.26 9.34 5.15
C SER A 103 3.67 9.34 3.73
N MET A 104 2.91 8.30 3.37
CA MET A 104 2.25 8.22 2.06
C MET A 104 1.17 9.28 1.88
N LEU A 105 0.45 9.65 2.94
CA LEU A 105 -0.49 10.78 2.89
C LEU A 105 0.23 12.09 2.59
N THR A 106 1.39 12.34 3.21
CA THR A 106 2.21 13.52 2.91
C THR A 106 2.68 13.53 1.45
N VAL A 107 3.11 12.37 0.92
CA VAL A 107 3.52 12.24 -0.49
C VAL A 107 2.35 12.55 -1.43
N ALA A 108 1.20 11.92 -1.20
CA ALA A 108 0.01 12.13 -2.04
C ALA A 108 -0.46 13.60 -2.01
N GLN A 109 -0.52 14.22 -0.82
CA GLN A 109 -0.89 15.64 -0.69
C GLN A 109 0.10 16.57 -1.42
N GLY A 110 1.41 16.30 -1.30
CA GLY A 110 2.42 17.07 -2.00
C GLY A 110 2.28 17.00 -3.52
N LEU A 111 1.96 15.81 -4.05
CA LEU A 111 1.78 15.57 -5.48
C LEU A 111 0.46 16.13 -6.04
N ASP A 112 -0.60 16.17 -5.24
CA ASP A 112 -1.87 16.82 -5.63
C ASP A 112 -1.69 18.31 -5.94
N HIS A 113 -0.69 18.96 -5.35
CA HIS A 113 -0.34 20.35 -5.64
C HIS A 113 0.54 20.52 -6.88
N MET A 114 1.06 19.45 -7.49
CA MET A 114 2.00 19.51 -8.62
C MET A 114 1.33 19.48 -10.00
N GLY A 115 0.03 19.79 -10.10
CA GLY A 115 -0.77 19.79 -11.33
C GLY A 115 -0.46 20.90 -12.37
N GLY A 116 0.69 21.58 -12.27
CA GLY A 116 1.13 22.59 -13.23
C GLY A 116 0.66 24.01 -12.88
N HIS A 117 1.59 24.96 -12.97
CA HIS A 117 1.23 26.38 -13.00
C HIS A 117 0.49 26.62 -14.32
N PHE A 118 -0.77 27.05 -14.26
CA PHE A 118 -1.40 27.70 -15.40
C PHE A 118 -0.60 28.99 -15.62
N ASP A 119 0.18 29.08 -16.69
CA ASP A 119 0.78 30.34 -17.10
C ASP A 119 -0.24 31.07 -17.98
N PRO A 120 -0.96 32.10 -17.46
CA PRO A 120 -1.88 32.87 -18.28
C PRO A 120 -1.19 33.61 -19.43
N ALA A 121 0.14 33.73 -19.44
CA ALA A 121 0.89 34.35 -20.53
C ALA A 121 1.03 33.47 -21.79
N ASN A 122 0.68 32.18 -21.71
CA ASN A 122 0.64 31.25 -22.85
C ASN A 122 -0.79 30.86 -23.27
N ALA A 123 -1.81 31.55 -22.75
CA ALA A 123 -3.15 31.46 -23.33
C ALA A 123 -3.09 32.10 -24.72
N VAL A 124 -3.04 31.25 -25.76
CA VAL A 124 -3.13 31.68 -27.15
C VAL A 124 -4.41 32.51 -27.28
N GLU A 125 -4.22 33.80 -27.55
CA GLU A 125 -5.26 34.77 -27.81
C GLU A 125 -5.94 34.37 -29.12
N PHE A 126 -6.94 33.50 -29.05
CA PHE A 126 -7.89 33.31 -30.14
C PHE A 126 -8.88 34.45 -30.06
N ASP A 127 -8.50 35.61 -30.59
CA ASP A 127 -9.46 36.65 -30.88
C ASP A 127 -9.80 36.68 -32.36
N ASN A 128 -11.10 36.82 -32.59
CA ASN A 128 -11.81 36.44 -33.79
C ASN A 128 -11.60 37.48 -34.90
N GLU A 129 -11.25 37.03 -36.11
CA GLU A 129 -11.50 37.80 -37.33
C GLU A 129 -13.02 37.79 -37.57
N ASP A 130 -13.71 38.88 -37.26
CA ASP A 130 -15.04 39.21 -37.81
C ASP A 130 -15.35 40.70 -37.56
N GLU A 131 -14.98 41.57 -38.51
CA GLU A 131 -15.85 42.58 -39.19
C GLU A 131 -15.06 43.45 -40.18
#